data_AF-A0A1D2AHX3-F1
#
_entry.id   AF-A0A1D2AHX3-F1
#
_cell.length_a   1.000
_cell.length_b   1.000
_cell.length_c   1.000
_cell.angle_alpha   90.00
_cell.angle_beta   90.00
_cell.angle_gamma   90.00
#
_symmetry.space_group_name_H-M   'P 1'
#
loop_
_entity.id
_entity.type
_entity.pdbx_description
1 polymer ?
#
loop_
_entity_poly.entity_id
_entity_poly.type
_entity_poly.pdbx_seq_one_letter_code
_entity_poly.pdbx_strand_id
1 'polypeptide(L)'
;HNVNFQKALRTFIHAFKIEIMPITPDTEPIVRINGKKVPVTIEEPFKQYINTGVRDVELFNIERVGQNHLYKLVSEIYGLRIFYDGQGIFVQVAPYYRGKVCGLCGDYNLNKFKEFVGPDKCEHYNATSFGYSYVIPSSECTAPEYKSPCTVKIGETCTVMRTKTIELGTGKNRQVCFSIAPVAHCSESCIESRFVTREVSFHCLPAKDATTRNLVAQSKVRPLMEFRRKREDHKAIVEYPESCYKP
;
A
#
# COMPACT_ATOMS: atom_id res chain seq x y z
N HIS A 1 -8.72 -14.60 15.21
CA HIS A 1 -7.40 -14.22 15.76
C HIS A 1 -6.99 -15.29 16.75
N ASN A 2 -5.93 -16.06 16.47
CA ASN A 2 -5.45 -17.07 17.41
C ASN A 2 -4.42 -16.40 18.34
N VAL A 3 -4.82 -16.16 19.59
CA VAL A 3 -4.10 -15.36 20.60
C VAL A 3 -2.84 -16.09 21.11
N ASN A 4 -2.65 -17.34 20.71
CA ASN A 4 -1.61 -18.23 21.25
C ASN A 4 -0.30 -18.24 20.45
N PHE A 5 -0.20 -17.52 19.32
CA PHE A 5 1.02 -17.48 18.53
C PHE A 5 1.75 -16.15 18.69
N GLN A 6 2.75 -16.19 19.54
CA GLN A 6 3.81 -15.20 19.65
C GLN A 6 4.54 -15.08 18.31
N LYS A 7 4.61 -13.86 17.77
CA LYS A 7 5.25 -13.59 16.47
C LYS A 7 6.67 -13.11 16.68
N ALA A 8 7.49 -13.22 15.64
CA ALA A 8 8.79 -12.56 15.59
C ALA A 8 8.75 -11.52 14.48
N LEU A 9 9.42 -10.39 14.68
CA LEU A 9 9.67 -9.42 13.63
C LEU A 9 11.07 -9.65 13.06
N ARG A 10 11.17 -9.81 11.74
CA ARG A 10 12.44 -9.80 11.00
C ARG A 10 12.40 -8.68 9.98
N THR A 11 13.35 -7.77 10.04
CA THR A 11 13.48 -6.62 9.14
C THR A 11 14.88 -6.58 8.55
N PHE A 12 14.98 -6.20 7.29
CA PHE A 12 16.26 -5.93 6.64
C PHE A 12 16.34 -4.44 6.30
N ILE A 13 17.33 -3.75 6.85
CA ILE A 13 17.63 -2.34 6.54
C ILE A 13 19.07 -2.26 6.08
N HIS A 14 19.28 -1.85 4.82
CA HIS A 14 20.60 -1.90 4.19
C HIS A 14 21.17 -3.33 4.25
N ALA A 15 22.36 -3.52 4.81
CA ALA A 15 23.00 -4.83 5.00
C ALA A 15 22.68 -5.47 6.37
N PHE A 16 21.83 -4.85 7.20
CA PHE A 16 21.57 -5.32 8.56
C PHE A 16 20.29 -6.13 8.62
N LYS A 17 20.41 -7.36 9.15
CA LYS A 17 19.29 -8.20 9.56
C LYS A 17 18.95 -7.90 11.02
N ILE A 18 17.74 -7.39 11.24
CA ILE A 18 17.22 -7.03 12.55
C ILE A 18 16.13 -8.04 12.92
N GLU A 19 16.25 -8.68 14.08
CA GLU A 19 15.26 -9.63 14.58
C GLU A 19 14.81 -9.21 15.97
N ILE A 20 13.51 -9.05 16.17
CA ILE A 20 12.88 -8.83 17.49
C ILE A 20 12.05 -10.08 17.77
N MET A 21 12.55 -10.91 18.67
CA MET A 21 11.93 -12.17 19.04
C MET A 21 10.67 -11.94 19.89
N PRO A 22 9.74 -12.90 19.92
CA PRO A 22 8.50 -12.74 20.66
C PRO A 22 8.73 -12.53 22.16
N ILE A 23 7.81 -11.80 22.78
CA ILE A 23 7.74 -11.61 24.23
C ILE A 23 7.08 -12.85 24.82
N THR A 24 7.82 -13.65 25.61
CA THR A 24 7.14 -14.60 26.52
C THR A 24 6.72 -13.86 27.78
N PRO A 25 5.69 -14.32 28.51
CA PRO A 25 5.26 -13.68 29.78
C PRO A 25 6.40 -13.45 30.77
N ASP A 26 7.47 -14.25 30.67
CA ASP A 26 8.60 -14.26 31.59
C ASP A 26 9.92 -13.76 30.97
N THR A 27 9.92 -13.27 29.72
CA THR A 27 11.18 -12.85 29.06
C THR A 27 11.10 -11.47 28.40
N GLU A 28 12.20 -10.73 28.53
CA GLU A 28 12.40 -9.54 27.71
C GLU A 28 12.62 -9.95 26.24
N PRO A 29 11.95 -9.29 25.29
CA PRO A 29 12.13 -9.60 23.88
C PRO A 29 13.59 -9.40 23.45
N ILE A 30 14.10 -10.40 22.77
CA ILE A 30 15.50 -10.48 22.38
C ILE A 30 15.64 -9.75 21.04
N VAL A 31 16.34 -8.62 21.05
CA VAL A 31 16.75 -7.92 19.83
C VAL A 31 18.09 -8.49 19.35
N ARG A 32 18.17 -8.88 18.08
CA ARG A 32 19.38 -9.35 17.43
C ARG A 32 19.68 -8.52 16.18
N ILE A 33 20.94 -8.12 16.02
CA ILE A 33 21.47 -7.46 14.82
C ILE A 33 22.50 -8.39 14.22
N ASN A 34 22.26 -8.86 12.99
CA ASN A 34 23.09 -9.85 12.30
C ASN A 34 23.35 -11.10 13.18
N GLY A 35 22.33 -11.54 13.91
CA GLY A 35 22.40 -12.69 14.84
C GLY A 35 22.97 -12.37 16.22
N LYS A 36 23.65 -11.23 16.42
CA LYS A 36 24.20 -10.83 17.73
C LYS A 36 23.13 -10.16 18.59
N LYS A 37 22.96 -10.63 19.83
CA LYS A 37 22.06 -9.99 20.81
C LYS A 37 22.55 -8.58 21.13
N VAL A 38 21.65 -7.59 21.09
CA VAL A 38 21.92 -6.21 21.48
C VAL A 38 20.96 -5.79 22.60
N PRO A 39 21.43 -5.04 23.61
CA PRO A 39 20.53 -4.46 24.61
C PRO A 39 19.71 -3.34 23.99
N VAL A 40 18.42 -3.29 24.33
CA VAL A 40 17.51 -2.19 24.02
C VAL A 40 16.61 -1.99 25.23
N THR A 41 16.86 -0.94 26.01
CA THR A 41 16.03 -0.60 27.18
C THR A 41 15.19 0.65 26.90
N ILE A 42 14.39 1.06 27.87
CA ILE A 42 13.59 2.29 27.76
C ILE A 42 14.52 3.51 27.81
N GLU A 43 15.60 3.41 28.58
CA GLU A 43 16.59 4.46 28.81
C GLU A 43 17.66 4.51 27.70
N GLU A 44 18.02 3.34 27.15
CA GLU A 44 19.11 3.20 26.19
C GLU A 44 18.62 2.58 24.88
N PRO A 45 18.26 3.42 23.89
CA PRO A 45 17.89 2.95 22.57
C PRO A 45 19.12 2.50 21.78
N PHE A 46 18.98 1.45 20.98
CA PHE A 46 20.04 1.01 20.08
C PHE A 46 20.07 1.87 18.83
N LYS A 47 21.24 2.35 18.42
CA LYS A 47 21.44 3.15 17.21
C LYS A 47 22.53 2.54 16.35
N GLN A 48 22.27 2.40 15.06
CA GLN A 48 23.24 1.95 14.07
C GLN A 48 23.62 3.11 13.17
N TYR A 49 24.92 3.29 12.96
CA TYR A 49 25.49 4.29 12.04
C TYR A 49 26.18 3.63 10.86
N ILE A 50 26.25 4.35 9.74
CA ILE A 50 27.10 4.01 8.60
C ILE A 50 28.03 5.19 8.29
N ASN A 51 29.26 4.89 7.94
CA ASN A 51 30.23 5.89 7.51
C ASN A 51 30.03 6.18 6.01
N THR A 52 29.84 7.44 5.65
CA THR A 52 29.61 7.88 4.26
C THR A 52 30.89 8.32 3.54
N GLY A 53 32.06 8.16 4.16
CA GLY A 53 33.33 8.75 3.75
C GLY A 53 33.50 10.22 4.18
N VAL A 54 32.40 10.91 4.53
CA VAL A 54 32.42 12.33 4.96
C VAL A 54 31.99 12.47 6.42
N ARG A 55 30.98 11.71 6.85
CA ARG A 55 30.48 11.68 8.22
C ARG A 55 29.77 10.37 8.52
N ASP A 56 29.60 10.09 9.80
CA ASP A 56 28.70 9.04 10.24
C ASP A 56 27.25 9.53 10.18
N VAL A 57 26.38 8.69 9.62
CA VAL A 57 24.94 8.95 9.48
C VAL A 57 24.19 7.84 10.20
N GLU A 58 23.21 8.21 11.02
CA GLU A 58 22.32 7.25 11.67
C GLU A 58 21.51 6.51 10.60
N LEU A 59 21.72 5.20 10.51
CA LEU A 59 21.05 4.31 9.59
C LEU A 59 19.66 3.92 10.13
N PHE A 60 19.61 3.47 11.38
CA PHE A 60 18.37 3.17 12.08
C PHE A 60 18.56 3.23 13.60
N ASN A 61 17.45 3.38 14.32
CA ASN A 61 17.39 3.22 15.77
C ASN A 61 16.24 2.27 16.18
N ILE A 62 16.40 1.64 17.33
CA ILE A 62 15.42 0.76 17.97
C ILE A 62 15.20 1.27 19.39
N GLU A 63 13.96 1.63 19.69
CA GLU A 63 13.54 2.18 20.98
C GLU A 63 12.48 1.26 21.60
N ARG A 64 12.61 0.98 22.91
CA ARG A 64 11.51 0.39 23.69
C ARG A 64 10.65 1.52 24.24
N VAL A 65 9.39 1.56 23.84
CA VAL A 65 8.45 2.63 24.21
C VAL A 65 7.58 2.20 25.39
N GLY A 66 7.82 2.82 26.53
CA GLY A 66 7.05 2.57 27.76
C GLY A 66 7.19 1.13 28.28
N GLN A 67 6.31 0.75 29.20
CA GLN A 67 6.35 -0.55 29.86
C GLN A 67 5.65 -1.68 29.06
N ASN A 68 4.86 -1.33 28.04
CA ASN A 68 4.00 -2.26 27.29
C ASN A 68 4.72 -3.07 26.20
N HIS A 69 6.04 -3.30 26.36
CA HIS A 69 6.87 -4.05 25.41
C HIS A 69 6.73 -3.63 23.93
N LEU A 70 6.43 -2.36 23.68
CA LEU A 70 6.33 -1.80 22.33
C LEU A 70 7.71 -1.44 21.82
N TYR A 71 8.09 -1.99 20.67
CA TYR A 71 9.33 -1.67 19.97
C TYR A 71 9.06 -0.75 18.80
N LYS A 72 9.83 0.32 18.71
CA LYS A 72 9.81 1.28 17.62
C LYS A 72 11.15 1.19 16.88
N LEU A 73 11.12 0.77 15.62
CA LEU A 73 12.28 0.74 14.72
C LEU A 73 12.12 1.86 13.69
N VAL A 74 13.06 2.78 13.65
CA VAL A 74 13.03 3.94 12.74
C VAL A 74 14.27 3.98 11.89
N SER A 75 14.10 4.24 10.59
CA SER A 75 15.16 4.70 9.70
C SER A 75 14.68 5.95 8.97
N GLU A 76 15.14 7.11 9.42
CA GLU A 76 14.73 8.39 8.82
C GLU A 76 15.26 8.53 7.38
N ILE A 77 16.48 8.05 7.11
CA ILE A 77 17.06 8.11 5.77
C ILE A 77 16.29 7.26 4.74
N TYR A 78 15.70 6.15 5.20
CA TYR A 78 14.80 5.31 4.40
C TYR A 78 13.33 5.64 4.64
N GLY A 79 12.99 6.69 5.39
CA GLY A 79 11.62 7.09 5.67
C GLY A 79 10.73 5.95 6.19
N LEU A 80 11.29 5.05 7.00
CA LEU A 80 10.64 3.84 7.50
C LEU A 80 10.43 3.94 9.01
N ARG A 81 9.21 3.63 9.46
CA ARG A 81 8.88 3.48 10.89
C ARG A 81 8.07 2.21 11.09
N ILE A 82 8.51 1.37 12.03
CA ILE A 82 7.86 0.12 12.38
C ILE A 82 7.57 0.14 13.87
N PHE A 83 6.34 -0.19 14.24
CA PHE A 83 5.91 -0.40 15.62
C PHE A 83 5.50 -1.86 15.79
N TYR A 84 5.99 -2.50 16.84
CA TYR A 84 5.81 -3.92 17.06
C TYR A 84 5.61 -4.22 18.54
N ASP A 85 4.52 -4.93 18.88
CA ASP A 85 4.10 -5.21 20.25
C ASP A 85 4.13 -6.71 20.60
N GLY A 86 4.74 -7.54 19.75
CA GLY A 86 4.73 -9.00 19.90
C GLY A 86 3.56 -9.73 19.23
N GLN A 87 2.48 -9.02 18.90
CA GLN A 87 1.26 -9.59 18.31
C GLN A 87 0.93 -9.00 16.94
N GLY A 88 1.03 -7.68 16.83
CA GLY A 88 0.74 -6.85 15.68
C GLY A 88 1.97 -6.06 15.24
N ILE A 89 1.90 -5.59 14.00
CA ILE A 89 2.89 -4.70 13.40
C ILE A 89 2.16 -3.53 12.77
N PHE A 90 2.67 -2.32 12.97
CA PHE A 90 2.28 -1.15 12.21
C PHE A 90 3.50 -0.64 11.44
N VAL A 91 3.36 -0.51 10.12
CA VAL A 91 4.43 -0.07 9.22
C VAL A 91 4.02 1.23 8.56
N GLN A 92 4.89 2.23 8.63
CA GLN A 92 4.75 3.49 7.93
C GLN A 92 5.98 3.72 7.05
N VAL A 93 5.73 4.05 5.78
CA VAL A 93 6.75 4.40 4.80
C VAL A 93 6.54 5.83 4.28
N ALA A 94 7.62 6.48 3.86
CA ALA A 94 7.56 7.82 3.31
C ALA A 94 6.80 7.88 1.96
N PRO A 95 6.21 9.04 1.60
CA PRO A 95 5.40 9.17 0.39
C PRO A 95 6.10 8.81 -0.93
N TYR A 96 7.43 8.88 -0.99
CA TYR A 96 8.20 8.54 -2.20
C TYR A 96 8.19 7.04 -2.55
N TYR A 97 7.67 6.20 -1.65
CA TYR A 97 7.39 4.77 -1.87
C TYR A 97 6.03 4.48 -2.52
N ARG A 98 5.21 5.50 -2.80
CA ARG A 98 3.91 5.34 -3.48
C ARG A 98 4.08 4.56 -4.79
N GLY A 99 3.39 3.43 -4.91
CA GLY A 99 3.44 2.54 -6.09
C GLY A 99 4.74 1.75 -6.25
N LYS A 100 5.62 1.71 -5.23
CA LYS A 100 6.93 1.04 -5.30
C LYS A 100 7.13 -0.06 -4.27
N VAL A 101 6.22 -0.20 -3.31
CA VAL A 101 6.27 -1.28 -2.33
C VAL A 101 5.53 -2.50 -2.88
N CYS A 102 5.78 -3.65 -2.27
CA CYS A 102 5.07 -4.89 -2.56
C CYS A 102 5.01 -5.72 -1.27
N GLY A 103 3.98 -6.54 -1.13
CA GLY A 103 3.74 -7.29 0.10
C GLY A 103 2.26 -7.37 0.44
N LEU A 104 1.97 -7.95 1.61
CA LEU A 104 0.62 -8.05 2.15
C LEU A 104 -0.04 -6.68 2.44
N CYS A 105 0.76 -5.60 2.50
CA CYS A 105 0.27 -4.23 2.66
C CYS A 105 -0.05 -3.53 1.31
N GLY A 106 0.02 -4.25 0.19
CA GLY A 106 -0.23 -3.71 -1.15
C GLY A 106 0.96 -2.91 -1.70
N ASP A 107 0.70 -2.13 -2.76
CA ASP A 107 1.72 -1.36 -3.49
C ASP A 107 1.77 0.13 -3.12
N TYR A 108 0.90 0.56 -2.20
CA TYR A 108 0.75 1.94 -1.75
C TYR A 108 0.45 2.93 -2.89
N ASN A 109 -0.20 2.51 -3.98
CA ASN A 109 -0.56 3.38 -5.11
C ASN A 109 -1.79 4.29 -4.85
N LEU A 110 -2.39 4.22 -3.65
CA LEU A 110 -3.64 4.87 -3.23
C LEU A 110 -4.91 4.38 -3.94
N ASN A 111 -4.79 3.48 -4.91
CA ASN A 111 -5.91 2.68 -5.33
C ASN A 111 -6.36 1.82 -4.13
N LYS A 112 -7.65 1.53 -4.07
CA LYS A 112 -8.19 0.53 -3.12
C LYS A 112 -8.89 -0.61 -3.85
N PHE A 113 -8.82 -0.57 -5.19
CA PHE A 113 -9.33 -1.58 -6.09
C PHE A 113 -8.12 -2.37 -6.57
N LYS A 114 -8.22 -3.70 -6.56
CA LYS A 114 -7.12 -4.63 -6.86
C LYS A 114 -5.98 -4.59 -5.84
N GLU A 115 -6.29 -4.69 -4.55
CA GLU A 115 -5.27 -4.77 -3.48
C GLU A 115 -4.68 -6.18 -3.30
N PHE A 116 -5.35 -7.21 -3.85
CA PHE A 116 -4.94 -8.60 -3.71
C PHE A 116 -4.01 -9.05 -4.84
N VAL A 117 -3.02 -8.21 -5.16
CA VAL A 117 -2.04 -8.47 -6.21
C VAL A 117 -0.80 -9.14 -5.63
N GLY A 118 -0.67 -10.44 -5.88
CA GLY A 118 0.41 -11.27 -5.35
C GLY A 118 1.77 -11.00 -6.00
N PRO A 119 2.85 -11.61 -5.48
CA PRO A 119 4.19 -11.50 -6.04
C PRO A 119 4.32 -12.21 -7.40
N ASP A 120 3.41 -13.14 -7.69
CA ASP A 120 3.21 -13.76 -9.01
C ASP A 120 2.61 -12.78 -10.04
N LYS A 121 2.33 -11.55 -9.61
CA LYS A 121 1.65 -10.51 -10.37
C LYS A 121 0.24 -10.96 -10.74
N CYS A 122 -0.48 -11.63 -9.86
CA CYS A 122 -1.85 -12.07 -10.13
C CYS A 122 -2.83 -11.40 -9.18
N GLU A 123 -4.04 -11.08 -9.66
CA GLU A 123 -5.12 -10.64 -8.78
C GLU A 123 -5.79 -11.87 -8.15
N HIS A 124 -5.67 -12.01 -6.84
CA HIS A 124 -6.25 -13.10 -6.08
C HIS A 124 -7.72 -12.83 -5.73
N TYR A 125 -8.54 -13.88 -5.78
CA TYR A 125 -9.99 -13.78 -5.58
C TYR A 125 -10.40 -13.41 -4.14
N ASN A 126 -9.55 -13.70 -3.14
CA ASN A 126 -9.81 -13.33 -1.76
C ASN A 126 -8.53 -13.14 -0.93
N ALA A 127 -8.71 -12.57 0.27
CA ALA A 127 -7.63 -12.27 1.21
C ALA A 127 -6.82 -13.52 1.63
N THR A 128 -7.46 -14.69 1.75
CA THR A 128 -6.78 -15.93 2.12
C THR A 128 -5.80 -16.38 1.04
N SER A 129 -6.26 -16.41 -0.20
CA SER A 129 -5.42 -16.76 -1.35
C SER A 129 -4.26 -15.80 -1.56
N PHE A 130 -4.54 -14.50 -1.42
CA PHE A 130 -3.51 -13.46 -1.43
C PHE A 130 -2.49 -13.66 -0.31
N GLY A 131 -2.95 -13.96 0.91
CA GLY A 131 -2.09 -14.27 2.05
C GLY A 131 -1.13 -15.43 1.79
N TYR A 132 -1.64 -16.51 1.18
CA TYR A 132 -0.84 -17.69 0.85
C TYR A 132 0.23 -17.41 -0.21
N SER A 133 -0.02 -16.49 -1.15
CA SER A 133 0.95 -16.11 -2.18
C SER A 133 2.26 -15.51 -1.64
N TYR A 134 2.25 -14.98 -0.40
CA TYR A 134 3.40 -14.37 0.25
C TYR A 134 4.07 -15.28 1.31
N VAL A 135 3.67 -16.55 1.41
CA VAL A 135 4.32 -17.49 2.33
C VAL A 135 5.77 -17.70 1.89
N ILE A 136 6.70 -17.46 2.80
CA ILE A 136 8.13 -17.73 2.59
C ILE A 136 8.36 -19.22 2.88
N PRO A 137 8.81 -20.02 1.90
CA PRO A 137 9.06 -21.44 2.10
C PRO A 137 10.06 -21.70 3.24
N SER A 138 9.79 -22.72 4.04
CA SER A 138 10.65 -23.20 5.13
C SER A 138 10.60 -24.72 5.15
N SER A 139 11.70 -25.38 5.50
CA SER A 139 11.72 -26.83 5.74
C SER A 139 10.78 -27.24 6.88
N GLU A 140 10.50 -26.32 7.80
CA GLU A 140 9.65 -26.53 8.98
C GLU A 140 8.17 -26.18 8.73
N CYS A 141 7.85 -25.61 7.57
CA CYS A 141 6.49 -25.17 7.25
C CYS A 141 6.15 -25.47 5.80
N THR A 142 5.26 -26.45 5.60
CA THR A 142 4.67 -26.71 4.28
C THR A 142 3.71 -25.58 3.94
N ALA A 143 4.07 -24.77 2.93
CA ALA A 143 3.17 -23.76 2.40
C ALA A 143 1.89 -24.45 1.88
N PRO A 144 0.69 -23.92 2.18
CA PRO A 144 -0.54 -24.45 1.60
C PRO A 144 -0.44 -24.47 0.08
N GLU A 145 -0.77 -25.60 -0.55
CA GLU A 145 -0.92 -25.62 -2.00
C GLU A 145 -2.07 -24.70 -2.39
N TYR A 146 -1.74 -23.65 -3.13
CA TYR A 146 -2.70 -22.72 -3.66
C TYR A 146 -2.65 -22.74 -5.18
N LYS A 147 -3.69 -23.29 -5.81
CA LYS A 147 -3.90 -23.15 -7.24
C LYS A 147 -4.47 -21.76 -7.50
N SER A 148 -3.61 -20.84 -7.92
CA SER A 148 -4.06 -19.55 -8.45
C SER A 148 -4.87 -19.81 -9.71
N PRO A 149 -6.17 -19.45 -9.77
CA PRO A 149 -6.93 -19.55 -11.01
C PRO A 149 -6.53 -18.46 -12.03
N CYS A 150 -5.44 -17.72 -11.80
CA CYS A 150 -5.09 -16.60 -12.66
C CYS A 150 -4.65 -17.04 -14.05
N THR A 151 -5.47 -16.63 -15.02
CA THR A 151 -5.19 -16.64 -16.46
C THR A 151 -4.56 -15.33 -16.94
N VAL A 152 -4.40 -14.31 -16.08
CA VAL A 152 -3.96 -12.95 -16.48
C VAL A 152 -2.91 -12.39 -15.51
N LYS A 153 -1.73 -12.02 -16.02
CA LYS A 153 -0.60 -11.47 -15.24
C LYS A 153 -0.63 -9.94 -15.18
N ILE A 154 -0.14 -9.37 -14.09
CA ILE A 154 -0.12 -7.94 -13.82
C ILE A 154 1.20 -7.36 -14.34
N GLY A 155 1.08 -6.30 -15.12
CA GLY A 155 1.98 -6.01 -16.25
C GLY A 155 1.26 -6.17 -17.59
N GLU A 156 0.18 -6.93 -17.61
CA GLU A 156 -0.82 -7.04 -18.69
C GLU A 156 -2.18 -6.45 -18.25
N THR A 157 -2.22 -5.60 -17.22
CA THR A 157 -3.48 -5.02 -16.74
C THR A 157 -3.91 -3.90 -17.67
N CYS A 158 -4.56 -4.29 -18.75
CA CYS A 158 -5.20 -3.36 -19.65
C CYS A 158 -6.31 -2.56 -18.96
N THR A 159 -6.91 -3.08 -17.88
CA THR A 159 -7.95 -2.38 -17.12
C THR A 159 -7.37 -1.69 -15.88
N VAL A 160 -7.36 -0.36 -15.90
CA VAL A 160 -6.97 0.53 -14.79
C VAL A 160 -8.18 1.28 -14.23
N MET A 161 -8.10 1.82 -13.01
CA MET A 161 -9.17 2.63 -12.42
C MET A 161 -8.85 4.13 -12.53
N ARG A 162 -9.80 4.92 -13.01
CA ARG A 162 -9.65 6.38 -13.20
C ARG A 162 -10.87 7.13 -12.70
N THR A 163 -10.68 8.38 -12.28
CA THR A 163 -11.81 9.26 -11.94
C THR A 163 -12.45 9.76 -13.24
N LYS A 164 -13.75 9.47 -13.43
CA LYS A 164 -14.49 10.01 -14.57
C LYS A 164 -14.73 11.50 -14.32
N THR A 165 -14.60 12.30 -15.38
CA THR A 165 -14.93 13.72 -15.35
C THR A 165 -16.02 14.04 -16.36
N ILE A 166 -16.91 14.95 -16.00
CA ILE A 166 -17.93 15.54 -16.88
C ILE A 166 -17.94 17.05 -16.68
N GLU A 167 -18.35 17.80 -17.70
CA GLU A 167 -18.54 19.25 -17.58
C GLU A 167 -20.01 19.60 -17.58
N LEU A 168 -20.42 20.51 -16.68
CA LEU A 168 -21.78 21.01 -16.55
C LEU A 168 -21.80 22.53 -16.62
N GLY A 169 -22.91 23.07 -17.13
CA GLY A 169 -23.13 24.51 -17.24
C GLY A 169 -22.29 25.20 -18.33
N THR A 170 -22.47 26.51 -18.48
CA THR A 170 -21.82 27.32 -19.51
C THR A 170 -21.32 28.65 -18.95
N GLY A 171 -20.37 29.28 -19.65
CA GLY A 171 -19.89 30.63 -19.34
C GLY A 171 -19.33 30.79 -17.93
N LYS A 172 -19.98 31.63 -17.11
CA LYS A 172 -19.56 31.90 -15.72
C LYS A 172 -19.89 30.76 -14.75
N ASN A 173 -20.87 29.91 -15.08
CA ASN A 173 -21.34 28.82 -14.23
C ASN A 173 -20.77 27.46 -14.62
N ARG A 174 -19.70 27.43 -15.44
CA ARG A 174 -19.07 26.18 -15.85
C ARG A 174 -18.45 25.46 -14.65
N GLN A 175 -18.79 24.18 -14.50
CA GLN A 175 -18.28 23.29 -13.46
C GLN A 175 -17.70 22.03 -14.09
N VAL A 176 -16.68 21.46 -13.44
CA VAL A 176 -16.19 20.12 -13.74
C VAL A 176 -16.57 19.22 -12.58
N CYS A 177 -17.23 18.11 -12.89
CA CYS A 177 -17.66 17.14 -11.90
C CYS A 177 -16.80 15.89 -12.00
N PHE A 178 -16.37 15.40 -10.85
CA PHE A 178 -15.47 14.25 -10.68
C PHE A 178 -16.23 13.12 -10.02
N SER A 179 -16.10 11.90 -10.55
CA SER A 179 -16.79 10.76 -9.98
C SER A 179 -16.30 10.48 -8.55
N ILE A 180 -17.23 10.26 -7.63
CA ILE A 180 -16.94 9.96 -6.21
C ILE A 180 -16.27 8.59 -6.09
N ALA A 181 -16.67 7.65 -6.95
CA ALA A 181 -16.00 6.37 -7.13
C ALA A 181 -15.27 6.36 -8.49
N PRO A 182 -14.00 5.94 -8.55
CA PRO A 182 -13.32 5.64 -9.81
C PRO A 182 -14.06 4.59 -10.63
N VAL A 183 -13.94 4.70 -11.95
CA VAL A 183 -14.48 3.75 -12.94
C VAL A 183 -13.33 3.07 -13.69
N ALA A 184 -13.61 1.92 -14.29
CA ALA A 184 -12.64 1.23 -15.13
C ALA A 184 -12.34 2.02 -16.41
N HIS A 185 -11.08 1.95 -16.85
CA HIS A 185 -10.51 2.65 -17.98
C HIS A 185 -9.38 1.81 -18.59
N CYS A 186 -9.11 1.94 -19.88
CA CYS A 186 -8.02 1.19 -20.49
C CYS A 186 -6.67 1.90 -20.36
N SER A 187 -5.61 1.15 -20.10
CA SER A 187 -4.26 1.69 -20.26
C SER A 187 -3.95 1.93 -21.74
N GLU A 188 -2.92 2.74 -22.01
CA GLU A 188 -2.46 2.97 -23.38
C GLU A 188 -2.11 1.65 -24.08
N SER A 189 -2.44 1.54 -25.37
CA SER A 189 -2.24 0.33 -26.20
C SER A 189 -3.10 -0.89 -25.87
N CYS A 190 -4.19 -0.71 -25.10
CA CYS A 190 -5.17 -1.76 -24.82
C CYS A 190 -6.52 -1.46 -25.48
N ILE A 191 -7.31 -2.52 -25.70
CA ILE A 191 -8.61 -2.46 -26.33
C ILE A 191 -9.69 -2.75 -25.28
N GLU A 192 -10.78 -1.98 -25.31
CA GLU A 192 -11.98 -2.24 -24.52
C GLU A 192 -12.58 -3.61 -24.88
N SER A 193 -12.83 -4.47 -23.90
CA SER A 193 -13.49 -5.76 -24.15
C SER A 193 -15.00 -5.60 -24.26
N ARG A 194 -15.60 -5.00 -23.23
CA ARG A 194 -17.04 -4.83 -23.05
C ARG A 194 -17.32 -3.53 -22.32
N PHE A 195 -18.38 -2.83 -22.71
CA PHE A 195 -18.86 -1.65 -22.03
C PHE A 195 -20.00 -1.97 -21.06
N VAL A 196 -20.06 -1.20 -19.98
CA VAL A 196 -21.18 -1.17 -19.04
C VAL A 196 -21.68 0.24 -18.89
N THR A 197 -22.99 0.34 -18.70
CA THR A 197 -23.69 1.61 -18.47
C THR A 197 -24.24 1.60 -17.05
N ARG A 198 -23.75 2.52 -16.22
CA ARG A 198 -24.17 2.63 -14.81
C ARG A 198 -24.45 4.08 -14.44
N GLU A 199 -25.37 4.28 -13.50
CA GLU A 199 -25.51 5.57 -12.82
C GLU A 199 -24.29 5.81 -11.93
N VAL A 200 -23.60 6.92 -12.14
CA VAL A 200 -22.39 7.31 -11.41
C VAL A 200 -22.63 8.65 -10.72
N SER A 201 -22.23 8.71 -9.46
CA SER A 201 -22.29 9.90 -8.60
C SER A 201 -21.05 10.79 -8.76
N PHE A 202 -21.25 12.09 -8.82
CA PHE A 202 -20.20 13.09 -9.04
C PHE A 202 -20.24 14.21 -7.99
N HIS A 203 -19.05 14.76 -7.71
CA HIS A 203 -18.85 16.01 -6.96
C HIS A 203 -18.33 17.09 -7.91
N CYS A 204 -18.93 18.27 -7.89
CA CYS A 204 -18.69 19.34 -8.86
C CYS A 204 -17.87 20.48 -8.26
N LEU A 205 -16.86 20.93 -9.00
CA LEU A 205 -16.01 22.07 -8.66
C LEU A 205 -16.09 23.15 -9.74
N PRO A 206 -15.94 24.44 -9.42
CA PRO A 206 -15.88 25.51 -10.42
C PRO A 206 -14.76 25.27 -11.43
N ALA A 207 -15.07 25.31 -12.73
CA ALA A 207 -14.13 24.95 -13.80
C ALA A 207 -13.00 25.97 -14.00
N LYS A 208 -13.16 27.18 -13.48
CA LYS A 208 -12.17 28.27 -13.57
C LYS A 208 -11.09 28.20 -12.48
N ASP A 209 -11.30 27.41 -11.44
CA ASP A 209 -10.34 27.23 -10.35
C ASP A 209 -9.07 26.52 -10.85
N ALA A 210 -7.90 27.02 -10.48
CA ALA A 210 -6.61 26.42 -10.80
C ALA A 210 -6.48 25.01 -10.21
N THR A 211 -7.03 24.79 -9.02
CA THR A 211 -7.08 23.49 -8.35
C THR A 211 -7.89 22.50 -9.17
N THR A 212 -9.05 22.91 -9.68
CA THR A 212 -9.90 22.06 -10.55
C THR A 212 -9.15 21.65 -11.81
N ARG A 213 -8.42 22.57 -12.47
CA ARG A 213 -7.58 22.22 -13.64
C ARG A 213 -6.50 21.19 -13.30
N ASN A 214 -5.85 21.35 -12.14
CA ASN A 214 -4.84 20.40 -11.68
C ASN A 214 -5.46 19.02 -11.40
N LEU A 215 -6.63 18.97 -10.77
CA LEU A 215 -7.37 17.73 -10.53
C LEU A 215 -7.79 17.05 -11.85
N VAL A 216 -8.19 17.81 -12.88
CA VAL A 216 -8.47 17.26 -14.22
C VAL A 216 -7.20 16.64 -14.85
N ALA A 217 -6.03 17.24 -14.66
CA ALA A 217 -4.79 16.64 -15.14
C ALA A 217 -4.47 15.34 -14.39
N GLN A 218 -4.65 15.33 -13.06
CA GLN A 218 -4.39 14.15 -12.24
C GLN A 218 -5.38 13.00 -12.49
N SER A 219 -6.66 13.28 -12.80
CA SER A 219 -7.66 12.24 -13.08
C SER A 219 -7.32 11.38 -14.30
N LYS A 220 -6.53 11.93 -15.24
CA LYS A 220 -6.04 11.22 -16.42
C LYS A 220 -4.91 10.23 -16.15
N VAL A 221 -4.27 10.27 -14.98
CA VAL A 221 -3.12 9.41 -14.68
C VAL A 221 -3.35 8.54 -13.45
N ARG A 222 -4.18 9.00 -12.50
CA ARG A 222 -4.49 8.26 -11.25
C ARG A 222 -5.96 8.41 -10.85
N PRO A 223 -6.50 7.48 -10.05
CA PRO A 223 -7.76 7.73 -9.35
C PRO A 223 -7.59 8.84 -8.30
N LEU A 224 -8.60 9.71 -8.20
CA LEU A 224 -8.67 10.81 -7.24
C LEU A 224 -9.49 10.41 -6.01
N MET A 225 -8.84 9.72 -5.07
CA MET A 225 -9.49 9.21 -3.86
C MET A 225 -9.98 10.31 -2.91
N GLU A 226 -9.49 11.53 -3.07
CA GLU A 226 -9.95 12.73 -2.38
C GLU A 226 -11.45 13.01 -2.58
N PHE A 227 -12.06 12.50 -3.67
CA PHE A 227 -13.48 12.65 -3.96
C PHE A 227 -14.38 11.61 -3.27
N ARG A 228 -13.83 10.50 -2.79
CA ARG A 228 -14.63 9.38 -2.23
C ARG A 228 -15.49 9.76 -1.01
N ARG A 229 -15.08 10.80 -0.29
CA ARG A 229 -15.78 11.33 0.90
C ARG A 229 -16.43 12.69 0.64
N LYS A 230 -16.51 13.11 -0.61
CA LYS A 230 -17.19 14.36 -0.99
C LYS A 230 -18.67 14.11 -1.19
N ARG A 231 -19.44 15.18 -1.06
CA ARG A 231 -20.89 15.15 -1.30
C ARG A 231 -21.18 14.86 -2.77
N GLU A 232 -22.29 14.19 -3.00
CA GLU A 232 -22.86 14.04 -4.33
C GLU A 232 -23.57 15.33 -4.71
N ASP A 233 -23.11 15.97 -5.79
CA ASP A 233 -23.75 17.15 -6.37
C ASP A 233 -24.55 16.79 -7.63
N HIS A 234 -24.21 15.68 -8.30
CA HIS A 234 -24.84 15.27 -9.54
C HIS A 234 -24.76 13.75 -9.74
N LYS A 235 -25.72 13.20 -10.49
CA LYS A 235 -25.73 11.82 -10.96
C LYS A 235 -25.90 11.81 -12.47
N ALA A 236 -25.12 10.99 -13.14
CA ALA A 236 -25.25 10.80 -14.58
C ALA A 236 -25.10 9.33 -14.94
N ILE A 237 -25.81 8.90 -15.98
CA ILE A 237 -25.59 7.61 -16.60
C ILE A 237 -24.30 7.70 -17.43
N VAL A 238 -23.33 6.86 -17.10
CA VAL A 238 -22.01 6.86 -17.74
C VAL A 238 -21.73 5.48 -18.32
N GLU A 239 -21.28 5.48 -19.56
CA GLU A 239 -20.70 4.32 -20.21
C GLU A 239 -19.17 4.30 -20.03
N TYR A 240 -18.64 3.14 -19.66
CA TYR A 240 -17.20 2.89 -19.50
C TYR A 240 -16.89 1.38 -19.66
N PRO A 241 -15.65 1.01 -20.01
CA PRO A 241 -15.28 -0.39 -20.16
C PRO A 241 -15.41 -1.15 -18.83
N GLU A 242 -16.02 -2.32 -18.85
CA GLU A 242 -16.03 -3.29 -17.74
C GLU A 242 -14.63 -3.90 -17.56
N SER A 243 -13.99 -4.21 -18.68
CA SER A 243 -12.58 -4.61 -18.74
C SER A 243 -11.97 -4.23 -20.09
N CYS A 244 -10.66 -4.42 -20.17
CA CYS A 244 -9.83 -4.15 -21.33
C CYS A 244 -8.82 -5.29 -21.46
N TYR A 245 -8.38 -5.57 -22.68
CA TYR A 245 -7.42 -6.62 -23.00
C TYR A 245 -6.35 -6.07 -23.94
N LYS A 246 -5.23 -6.80 -24.03
CA LYS A 246 -4.16 -6.50 -24.98
C LYS A 246 -4.40 -7.40 -26.20
N PRO A 247 -4.47 -6.84 -27.42
CA PRO A 247 -4.58 -7.64 -28.63
C PRO A 247 -3.36 -8.54 -28.86
#